data_AF-A0A6N8L0G5-F1
#
_entry.id   AF-A0A6N8L0G5-F1
#
_cell.length_a   1.000
_cell.length_b   1.000
_cell.length_c   1.000
_cell.angle_alpha   90.00
_cell.angle_beta   90.00
_cell.angle_gamma   90.00
#
_symmetry.space_group_name_H-M   'P 1'
#
loop_
_entity.id
_entity.type
_entity.pdbx_description
1 polymer ?
#
loop_
_entity_poly.entity_id
_entity_poly.type
_entity_poly.pdbx_seq_one_letter_code
_entity_poly.pdbx_strand_id
1 'polypeptide(L)'
;MAKGIPTMKIQAPNQGWKQFLMARDEMLAAYDRAREKSRKRAVQTEHGNVAEAEFRSWLTNFLPKRYAVTSGYIVSQGIPNSEHMVHYDVIIYDQMESPILWVEDNPDSSDSGRSRAIPVEYVYGVIEVKSVFNKKSVKQVVEHLRKLRPLMGIPKPSVHDYRFYLPKTFFCATVFFELHKSNEKDFAALDAYLDGSDLRGFYGGYILRPESHEKYSSGKILFEYLYDEEEPWRNSLLFWAHSKCKKVGKYHLRARITHSETYFSEFAFDIIALLKGTYKPYALSSMYAFGTTDWENGSAVSTTYANPEDVKRYREELDRVLNGNPEDK
;
A
#
# COMPACT_ATOMS: atom_id res chain seq x y z
N MET A 1 5.59 23.62 47.42
CA MET A 1 4.77 22.92 46.42
C MET A 1 5.69 22.43 45.31
N ALA A 2 5.87 21.12 45.17
CA ALA A 2 6.66 20.58 44.06
C ALA A 2 5.92 20.87 42.75
N LYS A 3 6.55 21.62 41.83
CA LYS A 3 6.03 21.78 40.47
C LYS A 3 5.90 20.37 39.87
N GLY A 4 4.68 19.95 39.58
CA GLY A 4 4.42 18.64 38.98
C GLY A 4 5.26 18.46 37.72
N ILE A 5 5.89 17.29 37.58
CA ILE A 5 6.65 16.93 36.37
C ILE A 5 5.69 17.08 35.18
N PRO A 6 6.04 17.87 34.15
CA PRO A 6 5.19 17.99 32.97
C PRO A 6 5.00 16.61 32.34
N THR A 7 3.75 16.15 32.24
CA THR A 7 3.44 14.91 31.53
C THR A 7 3.47 15.16 30.03
N MET A 8 4.25 14.37 29.29
CA MET A 8 4.21 14.40 27.84
C MET A 8 2.83 13.96 27.34
N LYS A 9 2.27 14.73 26.41
CA LYS A 9 0.97 14.45 25.79
C LYS A 9 1.17 14.18 24.30
N ILE A 10 0.36 13.28 23.75
CA ILE A 10 0.28 13.07 22.30
C ILE A 10 -0.11 14.41 21.65
N GLN A 11 0.65 14.81 20.64
CA GLN A 11 0.37 15.98 19.82
C GLN A 11 -0.15 15.52 18.45
N ALA A 12 -1.11 16.25 17.89
CA ALA A 12 -1.58 16.05 16.53
C ALA A 12 -1.59 17.42 15.82
N PRO A 13 -0.98 17.55 14.63
CA PRO A 13 -0.17 16.53 13.97
C PRO A 13 1.14 16.24 14.73
N ASN A 14 1.72 15.05 14.55
CA ASN A 14 2.95 14.67 15.22
C ASN A 14 4.16 15.42 14.66
N GLN A 15 5.17 15.66 15.52
CA GLN A 15 6.44 16.22 15.09
C GLN A 15 7.04 15.38 13.95
N GLY A 16 7.43 16.02 12.86
CA GLY A 16 8.09 15.35 11.74
C GLY A 16 7.16 14.71 10.71
N TRP A 17 5.84 14.85 10.81
CA TRP A 17 4.90 14.17 9.89
C TRP A 17 5.12 14.55 8.42
N LYS A 18 5.32 15.84 8.11
CA LYS A 18 5.66 16.28 6.73
C LYS A 18 7.03 15.81 6.27
N GLN A 19 8.03 15.81 7.16
CA GLN A 19 9.37 15.31 6.85
C GLN A 19 9.31 13.83 6.50
N PHE A 20 8.45 13.05 7.16
CA PHE A 20 8.23 11.65 6.81
C PHE A 20 7.63 11.48 5.41
N LEU A 21 6.73 12.38 4.99
CA LEU A 21 6.15 12.39 3.64
C LEU A 21 7.17 12.72 2.54
N MET A 22 8.35 13.28 2.87
CA MET A 22 9.39 13.55 1.88
C MET A 22 9.86 12.28 1.17
N ALA A 23 9.93 11.14 1.86
CA ALA A 23 10.30 9.88 1.24
C ALA A 23 9.32 9.46 0.13
N ARG A 24 8.02 9.72 0.33
CA ARG A 24 6.99 9.50 -0.69
C ARG A 24 7.17 10.45 -1.86
N ASP A 25 7.39 11.73 -1.59
CA ASP A 25 7.58 12.75 -2.63
C ASP A 25 8.83 12.47 -3.47
N GLU A 26 9.91 11.97 -2.86
CA GLU A 26 11.14 11.54 -3.54
C GLU A 26 10.90 10.36 -4.49
N MET A 27 10.20 9.31 -4.02
CA MET A 27 9.81 8.17 -4.87
C MET A 27 8.97 8.63 -6.07
N LEU A 28 7.97 9.48 -5.84
CA LEU A 28 7.10 10.02 -6.89
C LEU A 28 7.88 10.88 -7.90
N ALA A 29 8.80 11.71 -7.41
CA ALA A 29 9.64 12.54 -8.28
C ALA A 29 10.59 11.70 -9.14
N ALA A 30 11.17 10.62 -8.60
CA ALA A 30 11.99 9.69 -9.38
C ALA A 30 11.18 8.98 -10.46
N TYR A 31 10.00 8.48 -10.10
CA TYR A 31 9.04 7.90 -11.03
C TYR A 31 8.64 8.88 -12.15
N ASP A 32 8.33 10.14 -11.82
CA ASP A 32 7.96 11.16 -12.80
C ASP A 32 9.08 11.45 -13.79
N ARG A 33 10.33 11.57 -13.30
CA ARG A 33 11.51 11.75 -14.17
C ARG A 33 11.68 10.57 -15.14
N ALA A 34 11.50 9.34 -14.65
CA ALA A 34 11.61 8.14 -15.48
C ALA A 34 10.48 8.06 -16.52
N ARG A 35 9.25 8.40 -16.11
CA ARG A 35 8.10 8.47 -17.02
C ARG A 35 8.35 9.46 -18.15
N GLU A 36 8.81 10.67 -17.84
CA GLU A 36 9.13 11.70 -18.85
C GLU A 36 10.22 11.24 -19.82
N LYS A 37 11.31 10.64 -19.33
CA LYS A 37 12.37 10.08 -20.18
C LYS A 37 11.87 8.98 -21.11
N SER A 38 10.94 8.14 -20.62
CA SER A 38 10.41 7.00 -21.37
C SER A 38 9.38 7.38 -22.45
N ARG A 39 8.75 8.58 -22.38
CA ARG A 39 7.68 9.01 -23.31
C ARG A 39 8.06 8.94 -24.79
N LYS A 40 9.35 9.15 -25.12
CA LYS A 40 9.87 9.13 -26.50
C LYS A 40 10.35 7.75 -26.95
N ARG A 41 10.30 6.72 -26.09
CA ARG A 41 10.74 5.35 -26.40
C ARG A 41 9.56 4.47 -26.83
N ALA A 42 9.81 3.51 -27.71
CA ALA A 42 8.80 2.58 -28.22
C ALA A 42 8.28 1.60 -27.14
N VAL A 43 9.11 1.27 -26.15
CA VAL A 43 8.76 0.44 -24.99
C VAL A 43 8.87 1.29 -23.72
N GLN A 44 7.77 1.43 -23.00
CA GLN A 44 7.67 2.26 -21.79
C GLN A 44 7.63 1.38 -20.52
N THR A 45 8.59 0.50 -20.33
CA THR A 45 8.70 -0.34 -19.11
C THR A 45 9.60 0.28 -18.03
N GLU A 46 10.47 1.22 -18.42
CA GLU A 46 11.48 1.84 -17.56
C GLU A 46 10.92 2.53 -16.32
N HIS A 47 9.78 3.24 -16.44
CA HIS A 47 9.16 3.90 -15.29
C HIS A 47 8.56 2.91 -14.29
N GLY A 48 8.15 1.72 -14.74
CA GLY A 48 7.75 0.61 -13.87
C GLY A 48 8.95 0.08 -13.08
N ASN A 49 10.07 -0.17 -13.75
CA ASN A 49 11.31 -0.61 -13.10
C ASN A 49 11.82 0.40 -12.06
N VAL A 50 11.72 1.70 -12.37
CA VAL A 50 12.08 2.77 -11.43
C VAL A 50 11.12 2.80 -10.24
N ALA A 51 9.81 2.68 -10.47
CA ALA A 51 8.84 2.60 -9.37
C ALA A 51 9.16 1.46 -8.41
N GLU A 52 9.42 0.27 -8.93
CA GLU A 52 9.81 -0.89 -8.12
C GLU A 52 11.12 -0.67 -7.35
N ALA A 53 12.16 -0.13 -8.01
CA ALA A 53 13.46 0.10 -7.39
C ALA A 53 13.41 1.17 -6.29
N GLU A 54 12.72 2.29 -6.53
CA GLU A 54 12.56 3.37 -5.55
C GLU A 54 11.74 2.89 -4.34
N PHE A 55 10.70 2.09 -4.58
CA PHE A 55 9.91 1.51 -3.49
C PHE A 55 10.73 0.53 -2.64
N ARG A 56 11.55 -0.33 -3.27
CA ARG A 56 12.50 -1.19 -2.52
C ARG A 56 13.50 -0.37 -1.72
N SER A 57 14.09 0.66 -2.33
CA SER A 57 15.05 1.57 -1.68
C SER A 57 14.45 2.25 -0.44
N TRP A 58 13.22 2.75 -0.56
CA TRP A 58 12.50 3.32 0.58
C TRP A 58 12.31 2.30 1.71
N LEU A 59 11.82 1.09 1.41
CA LEU A 59 11.63 0.05 2.40
C LEU A 59 12.96 -0.36 3.07
N THR A 60 14.06 -0.50 2.32
CA THR A 60 15.40 -0.82 2.87
C THR A 60 15.88 0.23 3.87
N ASN A 61 15.55 1.49 3.64
CA ASN A 61 15.95 2.60 4.52
C ASN A 61 15.02 2.74 5.73
N PHE A 62 13.72 2.46 5.56
CA PHE A 62 12.72 2.62 6.60
C PHE A 62 12.63 1.41 7.56
N LEU A 63 12.73 0.19 7.04
CA LEU A 63 12.53 -1.02 7.86
C LEU A 63 13.70 -1.25 8.84
N PRO A 64 13.44 -1.88 10.01
CA PRO A 64 14.49 -2.33 10.91
C PRO A 64 15.50 -3.22 10.19
N LYS A 65 16.79 -3.09 10.50
CA LYS A 65 17.90 -3.77 9.79
C LYS A 65 17.85 -5.30 9.79
N ARG A 66 17.03 -5.91 10.65
CA ARG A 66 16.71 -7.35 10.58
C ARG A 66 16.00 -7.73 9.28
N TYR A 67 15.20 -6.83 8.72
CA TYR A 67 14.43 -7.08 7.51
C TYR A 67 15.16 -6.49 6.30
N ALA A 68 15.63 -7.36 5.41
CA ALA A 68 16.13 -6.95 4.11
C ALA A 68 15.02 -6.96 3.07
N VAL A 69 15.23 -6.17 2.01
CA VAL A 69 14.30 -6.01 0.90
C VAL A 69 15.06 -6.28 -0.39
N THR A 70 14.49 -7.09 -1.27
CA THR A 70 15.08 -7.46 -2.55
C THR A 70 14.00 -7.68 -3.60
N SER A 71 14.36 -7.66 -4.88
CA SER A 71 13.58 -8.36 -5.91
C SER A 71 14.10 -9.79 -6.05
N GLY A 72 13.36 -10.67 -6.73
CA GLY A 72 13.86 -11.99 -7.11
C GLY A 72 12.92 -13.12 -6.78
N TYR A 73 13.45 -14.22 -6.26
CA TYR A 73 12.78 -15.53 -6.25
C TYR A 73 12.61 -16.06 -4.84
N ILE A 74 11.50 -16.76 -4.62
CA ILE A 74 11.28 -17.53 -3.39
C ILE A 74 11.52 -19.00 -3.69
N VAL A 75 12.42 -19.62 -2.93
CA VAL A 75 12.85 -21.00 -3.16
C VAL A 75 12.31 -21.89 -2.07
N SER A 76 11.63 -22.96 -2.45
CA SER A 76 11.15 -23.98 -1.53
C SER A 76 11.56 -25.36 -2.03
N GLN A 77 11.99 -26.20 -1.11
CA GLN A 77 12.27 -27.61 -1.37
C GLN A 77 11.00 -28.40 -1.77
N GLY A 78 9.81 -27.82 -1.55
CA GLY A 78 8.53 -28.39 -1.95
C GLY A 78 8.12 -28.12 -3.40
N ILE A 79 8.88 -27.28 -4.14
CA ILE A 79 8.60 -26.97 -5.54
C ILE A 79 9.56 -27.77 -6.44
N PRO A 80 9.06 -28.57 -7.41
CA PRO A 80 9.90 -29.29 -8.34
C PRO A 80 10.78 -28.36 -9.20
N ASN A 81 12.00 -28.78 -9.51
CA ASN A 81 12.92 -28.02 -10.37
C ASN A 81 12.42 -27.86 -11.83
N SER A 82 11.41 -28.63 -12.23
CA SER A 82 10.76 -28.48 -13.55
C SER A 82 9.82 -27.28 -13.62
N GLU A 83 9.41 -26.72 -12.48
CA GLU A 83 8.55 -25.54 -12.43
C GLU A 83 9.34 -24.26 -12.71
N HIS A 84 8.72 -23.31 -13.40
CA HIS A 84 9.35 -22.01 -13.64
C HIS A 84 9.41 -21.18 -12.36
N MET A 85 10.57 -20.57 -12.12
CA MET A 85 10.73 -19.63 -11.02
C MET A 85 9.88 -18.39 -11.23
N VAL A 86 9.28 -17.93 -10.13
CA VAL A 86 8.45 -16.71 -10.12
C VAL A 86 9.30 -15.58 -9.56
N HIS A 87 9.53 -14.56 -10.38
CA HIS A 87 10.15 -13.32 -9.93
C HIS A 87 9.10 -12.47 -9.22
N TYR A 88 9.47 -11.83 -8.11
CA TYR A 88 8.63 -10.93 -7.33
C TYR A 88 9.29 -9.55 -7.23
N ASP A 89 8.47 -8.49 -7.37
CA ASP A 89 8.92 -7.10 -7.37
C ASP A 89 9.60 -6.74 -6.03
N VAL A 90 9.02 -7.20 -4.91
CA VAL A 90 9.52 -6.94 -3.55
C VAL A 90 9.34 -8.18 -2.69
N ILE A 91 10.45 -8.66 -2.12
CA ILE A 91 10.54 -9.70 -1.11
C ILE A 91 11.14 -9.07 0.15
N ILE A 92 10.44 -9.18 1.28
CA ILE A 92 10.93 -8.78 2.60
C ILE A 92 11.26 -10.04 3.38
N TYR A 93 12.50 -10.15 3.88
CA TYR A 93 13.00 -11.37 4.52
C TYR A 93 13.89 -11.08 5.73
N ASP A 94 14.07 -12.07 6.61
CA ASP A 94 14.97 -11.96 7.77
C ASP A 94 16.43 -12.09 7.35
N GLN A 95 17.14 -10.96 7.23
CA GLN A 95 18.53 -10.93 6.80
C GLN A 95 19.50 -11.51 7.83
N MET A 96 19.14 -11.51 9.11
CA MET A 96 20.04 -11.99 10.16
C MET A 96 20.22 -13.50 10.10
N GLU A 97 19.18 -14.21 9.68
CA GLU A 97 19.13 -15.68 9.72
C GLU A 97 19.09 -16.32 8.32
N SER A 98 18.73 -15.56 7.28
CA SER A 98 18.53 -16.11 5.94
C SER A 98 19.83 -16.21 5.14
N PRO A 99 20.16 -17.39 4.59
CA PRO A 99 21.15 -17.47 3.53
C PRO A 99 20.57 -16.92 2.22
N ILE A 100 21.43 -16.31 1.40
CA ILE A 100 21.12 -15.99 0.00
C ILE A 100 21.61 -17.16 -0.84
N LEU A 101 20.70 -17.85 -1.53
CA LEU A 101 21.03 -19.07 -2.28
C LEU A 101 21.83 -18.77 -3.55
N TRP A 102 21.41 -17.74 -4.29
CA TRP A 102 22.17 -17.14 -5.38
C TRP A 102 21.70 -15.71 -5.64
N VAL A 103 22.48 -14.99 -6.44
CA VAL A 103 22.21 -13.63 -6.90
C VAL A 103 22.22 -13.65 -8.42
N GLU A 104 21.19 -13.08 -9.04
CA GLU A 104 21.14 -12.82 -10.48
C GLU A 104 21.41 -11.33 -10.70
N ASP A 105 22.54 -11.06 -11.34
CA ASP A 105 22.92 -9.70 -11.71
C ASP A 105 22.07 -9.23 -12.90
N ASN A 106 21.52 -8.02 -12.77
CA ASN A 106 20.93 -7.29 -13.88
C ASN A 106 22.00 -6.30 -14.42
N PRO A 107 22.11 -6.04 -15.74
CA PRO A 107 23.18 -5.20 -16.29
C PRO A 107 23.29 -3.79 -15.68
N ASP A 108 22.22 -3.26 -15.09
CA ASP A 108 22.14 -1.91 -14.51
C ASP A 108 22.63 -1.81 -13.03
N SER A 109 23.33 -2.82 -12.52
CA SER A 109 24.37 -2.74 -11.45
C SER A 109 24.17 -1.75 -10.27
N SER A 110 22.96 -1.67 -9.71
CA SER A 110 22.70 -1.15 -8.36
C SER A 110 22.39 -2.30 -7.40
N ASP A 111 22.73 -2.18 -6.11
CA ASP A 111 22.37 -3.19 -5.10
C ASP A 111 20.85 -3.41 -5.01
N SER A 112 20.06 -2.41 -5.38
CA SER A 112 18.59 -2.45 -5.50
C SER A 112 18.06 -3.15 -6.76
N GLY A 113 18.93 -3.41 -7.75
CA GLY A 113 18.61 -4.05 -9.04
C GLY A 113 18.97 -5.53 -9.12
N ARG A 114 19.70 -6.06 -8.15
CA ARG A 114 20.04 -7.49 -8.06
C ARG A 114 18.81 -8.30 -7.64
N SER A 115 18.54 -9.36 -8.37
CA SER A 115 17.52 -10.34 -7.96
C SER A 115 18.17 -11.39 -7.07
N ARG A 116 17.54 -11.72 -5.96
CA ARG A 116 18.07 -12.70 -4.99
C ARG A 116 17.10 -13.85 -4.82
N ALA A 117 17.64 -15.03 -4.59
CA ALA A 117 16.86 -16.20 -4.27
C ALA A 117 16.88 -16.47 -2.77
N ILE A 118 15.71 -16.37 -2.15
CA ILE A 118 15.54 -16.43 -0.70
C ILE A 118 14.76 -17.71 -0.34
N PRO A 119 15.22 -18.52 0.64
CA PRO A 119 14.46 -19.67 1.11
C PRO A 119 13.13 -19.26 1.74
N VAL A 120 12.09 -20.02 1.45
CA VAL A 120 10.69 -19.72 1.75
C VAL A 120 10.41 -19.41 3.22
N GLU A 121 11.11 -20.06 4.15
CA GLU A 121 10.93 -19.90 5.59
C GLU A 121 11.43 -18.58 6.15
N TYR A 122 12.25 -17.84 5.40
CA TYR A 122 12.79 -16.55 5.81
C TYR A 122 12.02 -15.38 5.21
N VAL A 123 11.08 -15.64 4.30
CA VAL A 123 10.29 -14.61 3.62
C VAL A 123 9.10 -14.19 4.48
N TYR A 124 9.08 -12.94 4.92
CA TYR A 124 8.00 -12.38 5.75
C TYR A 124 6.98 -11.57 4.95
N GLY A 125 7.35 -11.05 3.78
CA GLY A 125 6.46 -10.20 2.99
C GLY A 125 6.73 -10.31 1.50
N VAL A 126 5.67 -10.26 0.69
CA VAL A 126 5.75 -10.02 -0.77
C VAL A 126 4.87 -8.84 -1.14
N ILE A 127 5.42 -7.88 -1.90
CA ILE A 127 4.66 -6.73 -2.38
C ILE A 127 4.81 -6.62 -3.89
N GLU A 128 3.69 -6.62 -4.60
CA GLU A 128 3.66 -6.38 -6.05
C GLU A 128 3.46 -4.89 -6.31
N VAL A 129 4.27 -4.32 -7.20
CA VAL A 129 4.27 -2.90 -7.50
C VAL A 129 3.83 -2.67 -8.95
N LYS A 130 2.90 -1.74 -9.18
CA LYS A 130 2.53 -1.30 -10.53
C LYS A 130 2.44 0.20 -10.60
N SER A 131 2.61 0.74 -11.80
CA SER A 131 2.61 2.18 -12.01
C SER A 131 1.23 2.80 -11.80
N VAL A 132 0.16 2.19 -12.34
CA VAL A 132 -1.19 2.77 -12.35
C VAL A 132 -2.22 1.77 -11.86
N PHE A 133 -3.13 2.22 -10.98
CA PHE A 133 -4.30 1.48 -10.54
C PHE A 133 -5.41 1.52 -11.60
N ASN A 134 -5.77 0.35 -12.13
CA ASN A 134 -6.92 0.12 -13.00
C ASN A 134 -7.23 -1.40 -13.03
N LYS A 135 -8.33 -1.80 -13.66
CA LYS A 135 -8.76 -3.20 -13.73
C LYS A 135 -7.69 -4.12 -14.30
N LYS A 136 -6.96 -3.69 -15.34
CA LYS A 136 -5.94 -4.51 -16.00
C LYS A 136 -4.78 -4.78 -15.03
N SER A 137 -4.23 -3.73 -14.42
CA SER A 137 -3.10 -3.87 -13.50
C SER A 137 -3.47 -4.62 -12.22
N VAL A 138 -4.68 -4.41 -11.68
CA VAL A 138 -5.18 -5.18 -10.53
C VAL A 138 -5.27 -6.68 -10.85
N LYS A 139 -5.87 -7.05 -11.99
CA LYS A 139 -5.95 -8.47 -12.37
C LYS A 139 -4.57 -9.09 -12.47
N GLN A 140 -3.63 -8.40 -13.11
CA GLN A 140 -2.26 -8.87 -13.28
C GLN A 140 -1.59 -9.11 -11.91
N VAL A 141 -1.68 -8.16 -10.97
CA VAL A 141 -1.04 -8.35 -9.65
C VAL A 141 -1.72 -9.43 -8.81
N VAL A 142 -3.05 -9.55 -8.86
CA VAL A 142 -3.78 -10.60 -8.13
C VAL A 142 -3.45 -11.98 -8.69
N GLU A 143 -3.42 -12.13 -10.01
CA GLU A 143 -2.98 -13.37 -10.68
C GLU A 143 -1.52 -13.68 -10.34
N HIS A 144 -0.67 -12.67 -10.23
CA HIS A 144 0.73 -12.84 -9.87
C HIS A 144 0.91 -13.31 -8.42
N LEU A 145 0.27 -12.63 -7.46
CA LEU A 145 0.29 -13.03 -6.05
C LEU A 145 -0.29 -14.43 -5.83
N ARG A 146 -1.25 -14.87 -6.64
CA ARG A 146 -1.78 -16.24 -6.56
C ARG A 146 -0.74 -17.32 -6.84
N LYS A 147 0.37 -17.00 -7.51
CA LYS A 147 1.50 -17.93 -7.67
C LYS A 147 2.17 -18.28 -6.33
N LEU A 148 1.92 -17.53 -5.25
CA LEU A 148 2.38 -17.87 -3.90
C LEU A 148 1.58 -19.02 -3.25
N ARG A 149 0.40 -19.39 -3.78
CA ARG A 149 -0.50 -20.39 -3.16
C ARG A 149 0.20 -21.71 -2.79
N PRO A 150 1.07 -22.30 -3.64
CA PRO A 150 1.80 -23.53 -3.28
C PRO A 150 2.65 -23.38 -2.01
N LEU A 151 3.13 -22.16 -1.72
CA LEU A 151 3.97 -21.84 -0.57
C LEU A 151 3.16 -21.41 0.67
N MET A 152 1.84 -21.22 0.54
CA MET A 152 0.97 -20.72 1.62
C MET A 152 0.40 -21.81 2.53
N GLY A 153 0.82 -23.07 2.37
CA GLY A 153 0.44 -24.19 3.24
C GLY A 153 0.76 -23.94 4.72
N ILE A 154 0.24 -24.83 5.58
CA ILE A 154 0.46 -24.75 7.03
C ILE A 154 1.81 -25.42 7.35
N PRO A 155 2.78 -24.70 7.94
CA PRO A 155 4.00 -25.32 8.46
C PRO A 155 3.64 -26.39 9.49
N LYS A 156 3.93 -27.66 9.17
CA LYS A 156 3.78 -28.77 10.12
C LYS A 156 5.12 -28.95 10.87
N PRO A 157 5.09 -29.22 12.19
CA PRO A 157 6.28 -29.70 12.87
C PRO A 157 6.68 -31.01 12.18
N SER A 158 7.83 -30.99 11.52
CA SER A 158 8.42 -32.16 10.89
C SER A 158 9.49 -32.72 11.83
N VAL A 159 9.67 -34.04 11.81
CA VAL A 159 10.75 -34.73 12.53
C VAL A 159 12.13 -34.31 11.99
N HIS A 160 12.17 -33.68 10.83
CA HIS A 160 13.36 -33.09 10.17
C HIS A 160 13.09 -31.60 9.92
N ASP A 161 14.11 -30.73 9.87
CA ASP A 161 13.94 -29.26 9.69
C ASP A 161 13.58 -28.86 8.23
N TYR A 162 12.71 -29.64 7.58
CA TYR A 162 12.18 -29.28 6.27
C TYR A 162 11.16 -28.16 6.40
N ARG A 163 11.42 -27.04 5.73
CA ARG A 163 10.51 -25.89 5.70
C ARG A 163 10.07 -25.63 4.26
N PHE A 164 8.83 -25.98 3.99
CA PHE A 164 8.26 -25.90 2.63
C PHE A 164 7.42 -24.64 2.39
N TYR A 165 7.02 -23.98 3.46
CA TYR A 165 5.95 -22.99 3.44
C TYR A 165 6.39 -21.67 4.05
N LEU A 166 5.73 -20.61 3.61
CA LEU A 166 5.89 -19.27 4.14
C LEU A 166 5.54 -19.25 5.64
N PRO A 167 6.25 -18.46 6.47
CA PRO A 167 5.97 -18.26 7.88
C PRO A 167 4.50 -17.94 8.17
N LYS A 168 4.05 -18.21 9.40
CA LYS A 168 2.69 -17.83 9.83
C LYS A 168 2.45 -16.32 9.80
N THR A 169 3.50 -15.54 10.03
CA THR A 169 3.52 -14.07 9.99
C THR A 169 3.67 -13.50 8.59
N PHE A 170 3.74 -14.36 7.55
CA PHE A 170 3.82 -13.91 6.17
C PHE A 170 2.61 -13.03 5.80
N PHE A 171 2.88 -11.95 5.07
CA PHE A 171 1.85 -11.16 4.41
C PHE A 171 2.16 -10.93 2.93
N CYS A 172 1.14 -10.63 2.14
CA CYS A 172 1.35 -10.04 0.82
C CYS A 172 0.53 -8.77 0.64
N ALA A 173 0.97 -7.88 -0.23
CA ALA A 173 0.30 -6.62 -0.52
C ALA A 173 0.52 -6.20 -1.97
N THR A 174 -0.12 -5.10 -2.33
CA THR A 174 -0.02 -4.50 -3.66
C THR A 174 0.18 -3.00 -3.50
N VAL A 175 0.99 -2.41 -4.36
CA VAL A 175 1.31 -0.99 -4.35
C VAL A 175 1.15 -0.44 -5.76
N PHE A 176 0.43 0.67 -5.86
CA PHE A 176 0.27 1.42 -7.10
C PHE A 176 0.87 2.80 -6.91
N PHE A 177 1.67 3.26 -7.87
CA PHE A 177 2.23 4.61 -7.78
C PHE A 177 1.16 5.67 -8.00
N GLU A 178 0.24 5.44 -8.93
CA GLU A 178 -0.77 6.41 -9.31
C GLU A 178 -2.18 5.83 -9.43
N LEU A 179 -3.18 6.67 -9.14
CA LEU A 179 -4.55 6.52 -9.60
C LEU A 179 -4.93 7.77 -10.41
N HIS A 180 -5.06 7.63 -11.73
CA HIS A 180 -5.38 8.76 -12.62
C HIS A 180 -6.89 9.06 -12.64
N LYS A 181 -7.23 10.31 -12.95
CA LYS A 181 -8.62 10.77 -13.14
C LYS A 181 -9.33 10.00 -14.24
N SER A 182 -8.62 9.62 -15.31
CA SER A 182 -9.18 8.78 -16.39
C SER A 182 -9.63 7.40 -15.92
N ASN A 183 -9.11 6.90 -14.79
CA ASN A 183 -9.46 5.61 -14.20
C ASN A 183 -10.40 5.76 -12.99
N GLU A 184 -10.87 6.96 -12.65
CA GLU A 184 -11.69 7.23 -11.46
C GLU A 184 -12.97 6.38 -11.38
N LYS A 185 -13.52 5.99 -12.54
CA LYS A 185 -14.75 5.21 -12.67
C LYS A 185 -14.51 3.73 -12.97
N ASP A 186 -13.26 3.26 -12.97
CA ASP A 186 -12.94 1.85 -13.21
C ASP A 186 -13.19 0.97 -11.98
N PHE A 187 -14.42 0.97 -11.47
CA PHE A 187 -14.82 0.22 -10.27
C PHE A 187 -14.62 -1.29 -10.40
N ALA A 188 -14.50 -1.80 -11.63
CA ALA A 188 -14.15 -3.19 -11.88
C ALA A 188 -12.74 -3.55 -11.37
N ALA A 189 -11.87 -2.56 -11.13
CA ALA A 189 -10.62 -2.75 -10.42
C ALA A 189 -10.83 -3.21 -8.97
N LEU A 190 -11.80 -2.65 -8.24
CA LEU A 190 -12.10 -3.11 -6.88
C LEU A 190 -12.75 -4.50 -6.87
N ASP A 191 -13.61 -4.78 -7.85
CA ASP A 191 -14.20 -6.13 -7.98
C ASP A 191 -13.09 -7.18 -8.23
N ALA A 192 -12.09 -6.85 -9.06
CA ALA A 192 -10.94 -7.73 -9.31
C ALA A 192 -10.03 -7.91 -8.08
N TYR A 193 -10.09 -7.04 -7.07
CA TYR A 193 -9.35 -7.24 -5.82
C TYR A 193 -9.90 -8.39 -4.97
N LEU A 194 -11.20 -8.64 -5.03
CA LEU A 194 -11.87 -9.72 -4.29
C LEU A 194 -11.38 -11.10 -4.71
N ASP A 195 -10.76 -11.20 -5.88
CA ASP A 195 -10.13 -12.41 -6.36
C ASP A 195 -8.89 -12.77 -5.53
N GLY A 196 -8.18 -11.81 -4.97
CA GLY A 196 -7.04 -12.06 -4.08
C GLY A 196 -7.44 -12.36 -2.63
N SER A 197 -8.72 -12.19 -2.26
CA SER A 197 -9.16 -12.21 -0.87
C SER A 197 -8.97 -13.54 -0.13
N ASP A 198 -8.71 -14.62 -0.86
CA ASP A 198 -8.48 -15.95 -0.30
C ASP A 198 -7.00 -16.25 -0.04
N LEU A 199 -6.09 -15.34 -0.43
CA LEU A 199 -4.67 -15.47 -0.17
C LEU A 199 -4.37 -15.22 1.32
N ARG A 200 -3.62 -16.16 1.92
CA ARG A 200 -3.20 -16.06 3.33
C ARG A 200 -2.32 -14.83 3.51
N GLY A 201 -2.73 -13.95 4.42
CA GLY A 201 -1.96 -12.75 4.76
C GLY A 201 -2.08 -11.61 3.74
N PHE A 202 -3.07 -11.64 2.84
CA PHE A 202 -3.26 -10.53 1.90
C PHE A 202 -3.77 -9.28 2.64
N TYR A 203 -2.89 -8.28 2.75
CA TYR A 203 -3.16 -7.01 3.44
C TYR A 203 -4.14 -6.13 2.67
N GLY A 204 -4.13 -6.23 1.34
CA GLY A 204 -4.85 -5.33 0.45
C GLY A 204 -3.89 -4.51 -0.41
N GLY A 205 -4.20 -3.23 -0.59
CA GLY A 205 -3.51 -2.37 -1.55
C GLY A 205 -3.23 -0.97 -1.03
N TYR A 206 -2.23 -0.35 -1.63
CA TYR A 206 -1.86 1.03 -1.33
C TYR A 206 -1.60 1.80 -2.63
N ILE A 207 -2.01 3.07 -2.67
CA ILE A 207 -1.82 3.97 -3.81
C ILE A 207 -1.04 5.18 -3.33
N LEU A 208 0.18 5.40 -3.84
CA LEU A 208 1.04 6.50 -3.40
C LEU A 208 0.42 7.86 -3.73
N ARG A 209 -0.01 8.05 -4.99
CA ARG A 209 -0.55 9.32 -5.50
C ARG A 209 -1.89 9.12 -6.23
N PRO A 210 -3.04 9.38 -5.61
CA PRO A 210 -4.25 9.69 -6.35
C PRO A 210 -4.09 11.03 -7.08
N GLU A 211 -4.63 11.16 -8.29
CA GLU A 211 -4.77 12.42 -9.00
C GLU A 211 -5.95 13.23 -8.41
N SER A 212 -5.86 13.51 -7.11
CA SER A 212 -6.80 14.31 -6.35
C SER A 212 -6.25 15.72 -6.12
N HIS A 213 -7.06 16.59 -5.52
CA HIS A 213 -6.67 17.96 -5.20
C HIS A 213 -5.72 18.04 -3.99
N GLU A 214 -5.55 16.95 -3.25
CA GLU A 214 -4.78 16.92 -2.01
C GLU A 214 -3.38 16.38 -2.25
N LYS A 215 -2.38 17.26 -2.15
CA LYS A 215 -0.97 16.92 -2.39
C LYS A 215 -0.47 15.73 -1.56
N TYR A 216 -0.90 15.64 -0.30
CA TYR A 216 -0.38 14.66 0.63
C TYR A 216 -1.28 13.42 0.77
N SER A 217 -2.38 13.35 0.05
CA SER A 217 -3.31 12.23 0.17
C SER A 217 -2.77 11.00 -0.53
N SER A 218 -3.00 9.83 0.07
CA SER A 218 -2.67 8.54 -0.51
C SER A 218 -3.87 7.61 -0.35
N GLY A 219 -3.99 6.63 -1.25
CA GLY A 219 -5.09 5.68 -1.25
C GLY A 219 -4.77 4.42 -0.47
N LYS A 220 -5.75 3.90 0.29
CA LYS A 220 -5.68 2.61 0.98
C LYS A 220 -6.83 1.73 0.53
N ILE A 221 -6.52 0.49 0.17
CA ILE A 221 -7.49 -0.53 -0.23
C ILE A 221 -7.48 -1.61 0.84
N LEU A 222 -8.63 -1.80 1.47
CA LEU A 222 -8.80 -2.75 2.56
C LEU A 222 -10.04 -3.63 2.34
N PHE A 223 -10.04 -4.80 2.98
CA PHE A 223 -11.19 -5.69 2.97
C PHE A 223 -12.07 -5.46 4.19
N GLU A 224 -13.38 -5.43 3.99
CA GLU A 224 -14.38 -5.28 5.04
C GLU A 224 -15.31 -6.49 5.07
N TYR A 225 -15.60 -6.99 6.28
CA TYR A 225 -16.56 -8.05 6.51
C TYR A 225 -17.84 -7.44 7.06
N LEU A 226 -18.93 -7.63 6.33
CA LEU A 226 -20.27 -7.16 6.66
C LEU A 226 -21.14 -8.36 7.05
N TYR A 227 -22.15 -8.11 7.88
CA TYR A 227 -23.18 -9.12 8.15
C TYR A 227 -24.13 -9.23 6.97
N ASP A 228 -24.64 -8.09 6.50
CA ASP A 228 -25.59 -8.01 5.40
C ASP A 228 -24.90 -7.64 4.08
N GLU A 229 -25.54 -7.99 2.97
CA GLU A 229 -25.12 -7.52 1.65
C GLU A 229 -25.53 -6.05 1.49
N GLU A 230 -24.57 -5.22 1.11
CA GLU A 230 -24.79 -3.80 0.81
C GLU A 230 -24.51 -3.54 -0.67
N GLU A 231 -25.33 -2.70 -1.29
CA GLU A 231 -25.12 -2.23 -2.66
C GLU A 231 -23.80 -1.45 -2.77
N PRO A 232 -23.02 -1.62 -3.85
CA PRO A 232 -21.71 -1.00 -3.97
C PRO A 232 -21.80 0.52 -4.16
N TRP A 233 -21.03 1.30 -3.39
CA TRP A 233 -20.89 2.73 -3.60
C TRP A 233 -19.83 3.01 -4.66
N ARG A 234 -20.28 3.50 -5.82
CA ARG A 234 -19.48 3.63 -7.05
C ARG A 234 -19.47 5.06 -7.58
N ASN A 235 -19.14 5.99 -6.69
CA ASN A 235 -19.07 7.40 -7.07
C ASN A 235 -17.70 7.79 -7.61
N SER A 236 -16.60 7.58 -6.87
CA SER A 236 -15.29 7.97 -7.36
C SER A 236 -14.18 7.19 -6.66
N LEU A 237 -13.36 6.47 -7.42
CA LEU A 237 -12.16 5.84 -6.87
C LEU A 237 -11.17 6.86 -6.29
N LEU A 238 -11.24 8.14 -6.66
CA LEU A 238 -10.39 9.23 -6.14
C LEU A 238 -10.89 9.83 -4.81
N PHE A 239 -12.07 9.42 -4.34
CA PHE A 239 -12.63 9.90 -3.08
C PHE A 239 -12.93 8.74 -2.14
N TRP A 240 -13.87 7.89 -2.53
CA TRP A 240 -14.18 6.64 -1.86
C TRP A 240 -14.97 5.75 -2.84
N ALA A 241 -14.75 4.45 -2.79
CA ALA A 241 -15.64 3.49 -3.41
C ALA A 241 -15.52 2.14 -2.70
N HIS A 242 -16.48 1.27 -2.95
CA HIS A 242 -16.31 -0.14 -2.62
C HIS A 242 -16.81 -1.06 -3.73
N SER A 243 -16.21 -2.25 -3.77
CA SER A 243 -16.60 -3.32 -4.69
C SER A 243 -18.00 -3.82 -4.39
N LYS A 244 -18.48 -4.71 -5.25
CA LYS A 244 -19.57 -5.63 -4.89
C LYS A 244 -19.18 -6.47 -3.67
N CYS A 245 -20.18 -7.05 -3.01
CA CYS A 245 -19.96 -8.05 -1.98
C CYS A 245 -19.68 -9.43 -2.59
N LYS A 246 -18.81 -10.19 -1.93
CA LYS A 246 -18.54 -11.62 -2.15
C LYS A 246 -18.89 -12.36 -0.88
N LYS A 247 -19.83 -13.31 -0.94
CA LYS A 247 -20.23 -14.10 0.22
C LYS A 247 -19.07 -14.99 0.70
N VAL A 248 -18.74 -14.91 2.00
CA VAL A 248 -17.70 -15.70 2.67
C VAL A 248 -18.27 -16.25 3.98
N GLY A 249 -18.75 -17.49 3.95
CA GLY A 249 -19.45 -18.10 5.07
C GLY A 249 -20.74 -17.34 5.41
N LYS A 250 -20.82 -16.82 6.65
CA LYS A 250 -21.95 -15.99 7.12
C LYS A 250 -21.77 -14.49 6.90
N TYR A 251 -20.64 -14.07 6.33
CA TYR A 251 -20.31 -12.67 6.10
C TYR A 251 -20.30 -12.34 4.61
N HIS A 252 -20.38 -11.05 4.31
CA HIS A 252 -20.17 -10.49 2.98
C HIS A 252 -18.86 -9.71 2.99
N LEU A 253 -17.94 -10.09 2.11
CA LEU A 253 -16.65 -9.43 1.96
C LEU A 253 -16.73 -8.39 0.84
N ARG A 254 -16.24 -7.17 1.09
CA ARG A 254 -16.00 -6.17 0.04
C ARG A 254 -14.60 -5.57 0.14
N ALA A 255 -14.09 -5.05 -0.97
CA ALA A 255 -12.90 -4.21 -1.00
C ALA A 255 -13.33 -2.75 -1.00
N ARG A 256 -12.76 -1.94 -0.10
CA ARG A 256 -13.00 -0.49 0.00
C ARG A 256 -11.72 0.25 -0.30
N ILE A 257 -11.81 1.31 -1.10
CA ILE A 257 -10.75 2.32 -1.27
C ILE A 257 -11.14 3.61 -0.56
N THR A 258 -10.23 4.17 0.22
CA THR A 258 -10.34 5.52 0.80
C THR A 258 -9.02 6.26 0.63
N HIS A 259 -9.04 7.58 0.84
CA HIS A 259 -7.84 8.42 0.79
C HIS A 259 -7.66 9.22 2.07
N SER A 260 -6.41 9.43 2.47
CA SER A 260 -6.03 10.24 3.62
C SER A 260 -4.55 10.60 3.55
N GLU A 261 -4.17 11.75 4.09
CA GLU A 261 -2.76 12.11 4.28
C GLU A 261 -2.05 11.22 5.32
N THR A 262 -2.81 10.59 6.22
CA THR A 262 -2.27 9.67 7.24
C THR A 262 -1.86 8.32 6.66
N TYR A 263 -2.39 7.93 5.49
CA TYR A 263 -2.25 6.56 5.00
C TYR A 263 -0.83 6.17 4.61
N PHE A 264 0.04 7.11 4.25
CA PHE A 264 1.46 6.79 4.04
C PHE A 264 2.16 6.35 5.32
N SER A 265 1.94 7.07 6.42
CA SER A 265 2.46 6.66 7.73
C SER A 265 1.83 5.35 8.19
N GLU A 266 0.50 5.23 8.11
CA GLU A 266 -0.18 3.98 8.49
C GLU A 266 0.36 2.78 7.72
N PHE A 267 0.47 2.87 6.39
CA PHE A 267 1.00 1.78 5.57
C PHE A 267 2.42 1.39 5.98
N ALA A 268 3.29 2.37 6.18
CA ALA A 268 4.67 2.13 6.60
C ALA A 268 4.74 1.38 7.94
N PHE A 269 4.02 1.85 8.95
CA PHE A 269 4.03 1.20 10.27
C PHE A 269 3.21 -0.09 10.33
N ASP A 270 2.19 -0.24 9.49
CA ASP A 270 1.46 -1.50 9.31
C ASP A 270 2.38 -2.59 8.78
N ILE A 271 3.29 -2.29 7.83
CA ILE A 271 4.32 -3.25 7.38
C ILE A 271 5.17 -3.72 8.57
N ILE A 272 5.66 -2.81 9.41
CA ILE A 272 6.45 -3.20 10.60
C ILE A 272 5.63 -4.09 11.54
N ALA A 273 4.35 -3.76 11.76
CA ALA A 273 3.48 -4.54 12.63
C ALA A 273 3.17 -5.92 12.04
N LEU A 274 3.00 -6.04 10.71
CA LEU A 274 2.83 -7.31 10.01
C LEU A 274 4.07 -8.19 10.14
N LEU A 275 5.25 -7.63 9.88
CA LEU A 275 6.54 -8.32 10.02
C LEU A 275 6.80 -8.83 11.44
N LYS A 276 6.28 -8.13 12.45
CA LYS A 276 6.37 -8.53 13.87
C LYS A 276 5.24 -9.45 14.33
N GLY A 277 4.21 -9.67 13.51
CA GLY A 277 3.00 -10.39 13.91
C GLY A 277 2.15 -9.66 14.95
N THR A 278 2.29 -8.34 15.08
CA THR A 278 1.55 -7.49 16.02
C THR A 278 0.46 -6.65 15.36
N TYR A 279 0.30 -6.76 14.04
CA TYR A 279 -0.74 -6.04 13.29
C TYR A 279 -2.14 -6.39 13.79
N LYS A 280 -2.96 -5.36 14.00
CA LYS A 280 -4.37 -5.48 14.37
C LYS A 280 -5.20 -4.74 13.32
N PRO A 281 -6.05 -5.45 12.57
CA PRO A 281 -6.96 -4.79 11.64
C PRO A 281 -7.76 -3.68 12.33
N TYR A 282 -7.92 -2.54 11.65
CA TYR A 282 -8.66 -1.37 12.13
C TYR A 282 -8.06 -0.64 13.34
N ALA A 283 -6.85 -1.00 13.78
CA ALA A 283 -6.11 -0.24 14.79
C ALA A 283 -4.87 0.41 14.16
N LEU A 284 -4.51 1.60 14.62
CA LEU A 284 -3.28 2.28 14.20
C LEU A 284 -2.06 1.51 14.71
N SER A 285 -1.15 1.16 13.81
CA SER A 285 0.11 0.48 14.17
C SER A 285 1.12 1.42 14.86
N SER A 286 1.01 2.72 14.64
CA SER A 286 1.88 3.75 15.21
C SER A 286 1.23 5.12 15.14
N MET A 287 1.59 6.00 16.08
CA MET A 287 1.31 7.44 16.02
C MET A 287 2.49 8.25 15.46
N TYR A 288 3.64 7.63 15.17
CA TYR A 288 4.75 8.35 14.55
C TYR A 288 4.37 8.83 13.15
N ALA A 289 4.84 10.04 12.79
CA ALA A 289 4.54 10.68 11.51
C ALA A 289 3.04 10.78 11.16
N PHE A 290 2.17 10.73 12.16
CA PHE A 290 0.73 10.81 11.97
C PHE A 290 0.28 12.27 11.98
N GLY A 291 -0.37 12.71 10.91
CA GLY A 291 -0.73 14.11 10.73
C GLY A 291 -1.46 14.37 9.43
N THR A 292 -2.14 15.52 9.38
CA THR A 292 -2.77 16.05 8.17
C THR A 292 -2.55 17.56 8.12
N THR A 293 -2.66 18.12 6.92
CA THR A 293 -2.62 19.56 6.66
C THR A 293 -3.72 20.28 7.42
N ASP A 294 -4.92 19.68 7.48
CA ASP A 294 -6.06 20.23 8.23
C ASP A 294 -5.77 20.31 9.73
N TRP A 295 -5.16 19.28 10.33
CA TRP A 295 -4.77 19.31 11.74
C TRP A 295 -3.69 20.35 12.02
N GLU A 296 -2.72 20.50 11.12
CA GLU A 296 -1.69 21.53 11.24
C GLU A 296 -2.30 22.94 11.18
N ASN A 297 -3.33 23.14 10.37
CA ASN A 297 -4.08 24.39 10.26
C ASN A 297 -5.10 24.60 11.41
N GLY A 298 -5.15 23.70 12.39
CA GLY A 298 -6.04 23.79 13.56
C GLY A 298 -7.47 23.28 13.33
N SER A 299 -7.76 22.64 12.20
CA SER A 299 -9.03 21.95 11.98
C SER A 299 -9.01 20.56 12.62
N ALA A 300 -10.08 20.18 13.32
CA ALA A 300 -10.21 18.82 13.86
C ALA A 300 -10.80 17.83 12.84
N VAL A 301 -11.35 18.32 11.73
CA VAL A 301 -12.08 17.54 10.74
C VAL A 301 -11.42 17.71 9.37
N SER A 302 -11.30 16.60 8.64
CA SER A 302 -10.87 16.67 7.25
C SER A 302 -11.92 17.40 6.41
N THR A 303 -11.48 18.36 5.62
CA THR A 303 -12.33 19.06 4.65
C THR A 303 -12.17 18.49 3.24
N THR A 304 -11.77 17.21 3.10
CA THR A 304 -11.79 16.53 1.81
C THR A 304 -13.22 16.39 1.29
N TYR A 305 -13.52 16.95 0.12
CA TYR A 305 -14.83 16.81 -0.53
C TYR A 305 -14.70 16.07 -1.86
N ALA A 306 -15.75 15.32 -2.21
CA ALA A 306 -15.79 14.56 -3.46
C ALA A 306 -15.71 15.44 -4.71
N ASN A 307 -16.19 16.68 -4.63
CA ASN A 307 -16.14 17.67 -5.69
C ASN A 307 -15.87 19.06 -5.09
N PRO A 308 -14.68 19.65 -5.31
CA PRO A 308 -14.35 20.98 -4.78
C PRO A 308 -15.30 22.09 -5.22
N GLU A 309 -15.92 21.97 -6.41
CA GLU A 309 -16.87 22.97 -6.89
C GLU A 309 -18.16 22.99 -6.07
N ASP A 310 -18.57 21.86 -5.50
CA ASP A 310 -19.74 21.80 -4.61
C ASP A 310 -19.45 22.52 -3.29
N VAL A 311 -18.20 22.51 -2.84
CA VAL A 311 -17.73 23.23 -1.64
C VAL A 311 -17.69 24.71 -1.89
N LYS A 312 -17.13 25.10 -3.03
CA LYS A 312 -17.07 26.49 -3.44
C LYS A 312 -18.49 27.06 -3.50
N ARG A 313 -19.40 26.34 -4.16
CA ARG A 313 -20.82 26.70 -4.19
C ARG A 313 -21.45 26.77 -2.81
N TYR A 314 -21.22 25.76 -1.96
CA TYR A 314 -21.73 25.76 -0.59
C TYR A 314 -21.21 26.94 0.24
N ARG A 315 -19.91 27.28 0.12
CA ARG A 315 -19.31 28.45 0.80
C ARG A 315 -19.88 29.75 0.26
N GLU A 316 -20.00 29.88 -1.06
CA GLU A 316 -20.61 31.05 -1.70
C GLU A 316 -22.08 31.22 -1.27
N GLU A 317 -22.85 30.14 -1.16
CA GLU A 317 -24.21 30.13 -0.65
C GLU A 317 -24.26 30.50 0.84
N LEU A 318 -23.38 29.92 1.66
CA LEU A 318 -23.29 30.22 3.08
C LEU A 318 -22.90 31.68 3.33
N ASP A 319 -21.94 32.22 2.58
CA ASP A 319 -21.51 33.61 2.66
C ASP A 319 -22.63 34.58 2.25
N ARG A 320 -23.45 34.22 1.25
CA ARG A 320 -24.65 34.99 0.89
C ARG A 320 -25.68 35.01 2.02
N VAL A 321 -25.91 33.86 2.66
CA VAL A 321 -26.86 33.75 3.78
C VAL A 321 -26.37 34.50 5.03
N LEU A 322 -25.07 34.42 5.34
CA LEU A 322 -24.49 35.02 6.55
C LEU A 322 -24.21 36.53 6.41
N ASN A 323 -23.81 37.01 5.23
CA ASN A 323 -23.43 38.41 5.03
C ASN A 323 -24.57 39.28 4.44
N GLY A 324 -25.72 38.67 4.14
CA GLY A 324 -26.88 39.34 3.55
C GLY A 324 -26.69 39.63 2.06
N ASN A 325 -27.78 39.62 1.31
CA ASN A 325 -27.76 39.95 -0.11
C ASN A 325 -27.45 41.45 -0.26
N PRO A 326 -26.47 41.88 -1.09
CA PRO A 326 -26.23 43.30 -1.33
C PRO A 326 -27.42 44.02 -1.99
N GLU A 327 -28.44 43.28 -2.46
CA GLU A 327 -29.69 43.81 -2.99
C GLU A 327 -30.77 44.07 -1.91
N ASP A 328 -30.55 43.68 -0.65
CA ASP A 328 -31.48 43.90 0.47
C ASP A 328 -31.08 45.09 1.37
N LYS A 329 -30.25 46.04 0.87
CA LYS A 329 -29.86 47.28 1.57
C LYS A 329 -30.36 48.55 0.89
#